data_AF-M0BWW0-F1
#
_entry.id   AF-M0BWW0-F1
#
_cell.length_a   1.000
_cell.length_b   1.000
_cell.length_c   1.000
_cell.angle_alpha   90.00
_cell.angle_beta   90.00
_cell.angle_gamma   90.00
#
_symmetry.space_group_name_H-M   'P 1'
#
loop_
_entity.id
_entity.type
_entity.pdbx_description
1 polymer ?
#
loop_
_entity_poly.entity_id
_entity_poly.type
_entity_poly.pdbx_seq_one_letter_code
_entity_poly.pdbx_strand_id
1 'polypeptide(L)' 'MTDETDGVDDRGDDDRDSADVARARRECDVCGTSVPAATYREHLLKECPGEPR' A
#
# COMPACT_ATOMS: atom_id res chain seq x y z
N MET A 1 -23.84 6.54 45.57
CA MET A 1 -22.70 6.98 44.74
C MET A 1 -22.56 5.92 43.67
N THR A 2 -23.28 6.08 42.56
CA THR A 2 -23.27 5.15 41.43
C THR A 2 -22.02 5.41 40.59
N ASP A 3 -21.30 4.34 40.30
CA ASP A 3 -20.13 4.32 39.44
C ASP A 3 -20.63 4.30 37.98
N GLU A 4 -20.44 5.42 37.28
CA GLU A 4 -20.66 5.56 35.85
C GLU A 4 -19.31 5.91 35.21
N THR A 5 -18.75 4.99 34.43
CA THR A 5 -17.75 5.29 33.38
C THR A 5 -17.89 4.19 32.33
N ASP A 6 -18.70 4.42 31.30
CA ASP A 6 -18.36 5.06 30.03
C ASP A 6 -17.47 4.17 29.15
N GLY A 7 -18.06 3.76 28.02
CA GLY A 7 -17.49 2.82 27.07
C GLY A 7 -16.35 3.44 26.28
N VAL A 8 -15.34 2.61 26.00
CA VAL A 8 -14.24 3.01 25.12
C VAL A 8 -14.39 2.28 23.81
N ASP A 9 -15.08 2.96 22.89
CA ASP A 9 -15.19 2.68 21.47
C ASP A 9 -13.83 2.56 20.77
N ASP A 10 -13.79 1.57 19.88
CA ASP A 10 -13.13 1.57 18.56
C ASP A 10 -12.12 2.68 18.29
N ARG A 11 -10.84 2.33 18.37
CA ARG A 11 -9.81 3.01 17.57
C ARG A 11 -8.96 1.92 16.93
N GLY A 12 -9.38 1.49 15.75
CA GLY A 12 -8.53 0.76 14.83
C GLY A 12 -7.21 1.50 14.67
N ASP A 13 -6.16 0.95 15.27
CA ASP A 13 -4.77 1.35 15.07
C ASP A 13 -4.32 0.84 13.70
N ASP A 14 -4.83 1.50 12.67
CA ASP A 14 -4.45 1.37 11.25
C ASP A 14 -3.12 2.11 10.99
N ASP A 15 -2.18 2.10 11.94
CA ASP A 15 -0.94 2.91 11.87
C ASP A 15 0.31 2.03 11.76
N ARG A 16 0.19 0.83 11.19
CA ARG A 16 1.34 -0.06 10.95
C ARG A 16 1.80 -0.15 9.50
N ASP A 17 1.16 0.57 8.59
CA ASP A 17 1.50 0.60 7.15
C ASP A 17 1.98 1.98 6.71
N SER A 18 3.03 2.53 7.33
CA SER A 18 3.63 3.78 6.83
C SER A 18 5.15 3.88 6.95
N ALA A 19 5.80 2.93 7.64
CA ALA A 19 7.26 2.88 7.70
C ALA A 19 7.91 2.16 6.48
N ASP A 20 7.16 1.39 5.69
CA ASP A 20 7.70 0.68 4.51
C ASP A 20 7.65 1.51 3.20
N VAL A 21 7.03 2.70 3.24
CA VAL A 21 6.75 3.53 2.05
C VAL A 21 8.03 3.90 1.27
N ALA A 22 9.18 4.00 1.95
CA ALA A 22 10.47 4.31 1.31
C ALA A 22 11.05 3.15 0.46
N ARG A 23 10.56 1.91 0.64
CA ARG A 23 10.87 0.73 -0.19
C ARG A 23 9.64 0.18 -0.91
N ALA A 24 8.52 0.90 -0.89
CA ALA A 24 7.24 0.47 -1.46
C ALA A 24 7.41 -0.05 -2.88
N ARG A 25 7.40 -1.39 -2.99
CA ARG A 25 7.26 -2.08 -4.26
C ARG A 25 5.79 -1.95 -4.64
N ARG A 26 5.54 -1.50 -5.86
CA ARG A 26 4.21 -1.39 -6.46
C ARG A 26 4.01 -2.55 -7.42
N GLU A 27 2.81 -3.12 -7.43
CA GLU A 27 2.44 -4.13 -8.43
C GLU A 27 2.12 -3.47 -9.77
N CYS A 28 2.65 -4.03 -10.85
CA CYS A 28 2.36 -3.61 -12.21
C CYS A 28 1.00 -4.16 -12.64
N ASP A 29 0.06 -3.27 -12.92
CA ASP A 29 -1.30 -3.63 -13.35
C ASP A 29 -1.33 -4.36 -14.72
N VAL A 30 -0.27 -4.20 -15.52
CA VAL A 30 -0.16 -4.76 -16.88
C VAL A 30 0.31 -6.23 -16.85
N CYS A 31 1.33 -6.54 -16.05
CA CYS A 31 1.96 -7.86 -16.00
C CYS A 31 1.90 -8.56 -14.64
N GLY A 32 1.35 -7.91 -13.60
CA GLY A 32 1.24 -8.43 -12.23
C GLY A 32 2.55 -8.47 -11.44
N THR A 33 3.64 -7.91 -11.97
CA THR A 33 4.95 -7.99 -11.32
C THR A 33 5.12 -6.94 -10.23
N SER A 34 5.63 -7.33 -9.06
CA SER A 34 6.02 -6.41 -8.01
C SER A 34 7.35 -5.71 -8.34
N VAL A 35 7.30 -4.40 -8.57
CA VAL A 35 8.46 -3.58 -8.96
C VAL A 35 8.62 -2.37 -8.03
N PRO A 36 9.85 -1.92 -7.71
CA PRO A 36 10.06 -0.72 -6.90
C PRO A 36 9.34 0.49 -7.48
N ALA A 37 8.67 1.31 -6.64
CA ALA A 37 7.97 2.51 -7.10
C ALA A 37 8.88 3.46 -7.90
N ALA A 38 10.17 3.53 -7.53
CA ALA A 38 11.19 4.32 -8.25
C ALA A 38 11.39 3.87 -9.71
N THR A 39 11.33 2.57 -9.97
CA THR A 39 11.56 1.98 -11.31
C THR A 39 10.26 1.60 -12.02
N TYR A 40 9.10 1.75 -11.37
CA TYR A 40 7.78 1.42 -11.93
C TYR A 40 7.54 2.07 -13.31
N ARG A 41 7.91 3.35 -13.46
CA ARG A 41 7.80 4.07 -14.73
C ARG A 41 8.71 3.49 -15.81
N GLU A 42 9.95 3.14 -15.46
CA GLU A 42 10.88 2.53 -16.42
C GLU A 42 10.45 1.12 -16.81
N HIS A 43 9.94 0.35 -15.84
CA HIS A 43 9.38 -0.97 -16.07
C HIS A 43 8.21 -0.91 -17.07
N LEU A 44 7.26 0.01 -16.87
CA LEU A 44 6.16 0.24 -17.81
C LEU A 44 6.62 0.66 -19.21
N LEU A 45 7.74 1.36 -19.35
CA LEU A 45 8.22 1.84 -20.65
C LEU A 45 9.09 0.81 -21.38
N LYS A 46 9.92 0.06 -20.64
CA LYS A 46 10.98 -0.79 -21.21
C LYS A 46 10.66 -2.28 -21.13
N GLU A 47 10.05 -2.73 -20.03
CA GLU A 47 9.89 -4.15 -19.71
C GLU A 47 8.48 -4.66 -19.92
N CYS A 48 7.47 -3.81 -19.70
CA CYS A 48 6.07 -4.17 -19.79
C CYS A 48 5.44 -3.28 -20.89
N PRO A 49 5.58 -3.62 -22.20
CA PRO A 49 5.30 -2.77 -23.36
C PRO A 49 3.83 -2.34 -23.54
N GLY A 50 3.01 -2.46 -22.50
CA GLY A 50 1.67 -1.88 -22.47
C GLY A 50 0.73 -2.48 -23.51
N GLU A 51 0.93 -3.75 -23.90
CA GLU A 51 -0.07 -4.48 -24.67
C GLU A 51 -1.04 -5.13 -23.67
N PRO A 52 -2.18 -4.47 -23.35
CA PRO A 52 -3.25 -5.13 -22.62
C PRO A 52 -3.68 -6.34 -23.45
N ARG A 53 -3.86 -7.47 -22.77
CA ARG A 53 -4.35 -8.70 -23.40
C ARG A 53 -5.84 -8.60 -23.69
#